data_AF-A0A7C6ZTZ7-F1
#
_entry.id   AF-A0A7C6ZTZ7-F1
#
_cell.length_a   1.000
_cell.length_b   1.000
_cell.length_c   1.000
_cell.angle_alpha   90.00
_cell.angle_beta   90.00
_cell.angle_gamma   90.00
#
_symmetry.space_group_name_H-M   'P 1'
#
loop_
_entity.id
_entity.type
_entity.pdbx_description
1 polymer ?
#
loop_
_entity_poly.entity_id
_entity_poly.type
_entity_poly.pdbx_seq_one_letter_code
_entity_poly.pdbx_strand_id
1 'polypeptide(L)'
;MSYTSVNDAILAATNINAASQDREAAIAYLGSHPSAESINALIDLLETDDAGVRWKAADALAGLGKRALTPLLHALVEKSDSRWLLEGATHVLRDNRDHNVAKMTEGLRAAMKGPGAAVATVTAAGELLVKLAGEGA
;
A
#
# COMPACT_ATOMS: atom_id res chain seq x y z
N MET A 1 14.33 -8.68 17.21
CA MET A 1 14.07 -10.02 16.64
C MET A 1 14.48 -10.01 15.18
N SER A 2 15.03 -11.11 14.66
CA SER A 2 15.23 -11.28 13.21
C SER A 2 14.17 -12.27 12.71
N TYR A 3 13.24 -11.82 11.87
CA TYR A 3 12.29 -12.71 11.21
C TYR A 3 13.05 -13.62 10.24
N THR A 4 12.65 -14.89 10.19
CA THR A 4 13.28 -15.91 9.34
C THR A 4 12.44 -16.27 8.13
N SER A 5 11.17 -15.87 8.09
CA SER A 5 10.26 -16.09 6.98
C SER A 5 9.25 -14.95 6.83
N VAL A 6 8.71 -14.80 5.63
CA VAL A 6 7.61 -13.85 5.34
C VAL A 6 6.38 -14.17 6.20
N ASN A 7 6.05 -15.46 6.37
CA ASN A 7 4.89 -15.88 7.16
C ASN A 7 5.00 -15.45 8.62
N ASP A 8 6.18 -15.64 9.24
CA ASP A 8 6.40 -15.22 10.64
C ASP A 8 6.29 -13.70 10.79
N ALA A 9 6.79 -12.95 9.81
CA ALA A 9 6.66 -11.50 9.79
C ALA A 9 5.21 -11.06 9.60
N ILE A 10 4.41 -11.70 8.74
CA ILE A 10 2.98 -11.40 8.60
C ILE A 10 2.23 -11.65 9.92
N LEU A 11 2.46 -12.79 10.57
CA LEU A 11 1.85 -13.12 11.85
C LEU A 11 2.22 -12.09 12.93
N ALA A 12 3.48 -11.65 12.98
CA ALA A 12 3.90 -10.63 13.93
C ALA A 12 3.31 -9.25 13.61
N ALA A 13 3.31 -8.83 12.35
CA ALA A 13 2.82 -7.53 11.92
C ALA A 13 1.32 -7.34 12.19
N THR A 14 0.55 -8.42 12.05
CA THR A 14 -0.91 -8.42 12.25
C THR A 14 -1.35 -8.69 13.68
N ASN A 15 -0.43 -9.02 14.59
CA ASN A 15 -0.75 -9.30 15.98
C ASN A 15 -1.05 -8.02 16.76
N ILE A 16 -2.34 -7.72 16.94
CA ILE A 16 -2.82 -6.55 17.69
C ILE A 16 -2.34 -6.52 19.15
N ASN A 17 -2.01 -7.67 19.73
CA ASN A 17 -1.53 -7.78 21.11
C ASN A 17 0.00 -7.66 21.23
N ALA A 18 0.73 -7.68 20.11
CA ALA A 18 2.18 -7.47 20.12
C ALA A 18 2.52 -6.00 20.41
N ALA A 19 3.73 -5.76 20.92
CA ALA A 19 4.24 -4.41 21.07
C ALA A 19 4.35 -3.74 19.69
N SER A 20 4.05 -2.45 19.62
CA SER A 20 4.15 -1.67 18.37
C SER A 20 5.53 -1.84 17.71
N GLN A 21 6.61 -1.83 18.50
CA GLN A 21 7.98 -2.04 18.03
C GLN A 21 8.19 -3.38 17.31
N ASP A 22 7.58 -4.47 17.80
CA ASP A 22 7.67 -5.79 17.15
C ASP A 22 6.91 -5.78 15.83
N ARG A 23 5.73 -5.16 15.78
CA ARG A 23 4.98 -5.01 14.53
C ARG A 23 5.74 -4.19 13.51
N GLU A 24 6.33 -3.07 13.92
CA GLU A 24 7.12 -2.22 13.02
C GLU A 24 8.35 -2.94 12.47
N ALA A 25 9.03 -3.76 13.28
CA ALA A 25 10.14 -4.57 12.83
C ALA A 25 9.70 -5.62 11.78
N ALA A 26 8.53 -6.23 11.99
CA ALA A 26 7.94 -7.18 11.04
C ALA A 26 7.60 -6.51 9.71
N ILE A 27 6.98 -5.33 9.74
CA ILE A 27 6.68 -4.52 8.56
C ILE A 27 7.94 -4.16 7.79
N ALA A 28 9.00 -3.75 8.49
CA ALA A 28 10.28 -3.44 7.87
C ALA A 28 10.89 -4.67 7.17
N TYR A 29 10.74 -5.86 7.77
CA TYR A 29 11.17 -7.11 7.15
C TYR A 29 10.37 -7.43 5.88
N LEU A 30 9.05 -7.26 5.89
CA LEU A 30 8.21 -7.46 4.69
C LEU A 30 8.60 -6.49 3.56
N GLY A 31 8.89 -5.24 3.90
CA GLY A 31 9.35 -4.24 2.93
C GLY A 31 10.73 -4.56 2.32
N SER A 32 11.62 -5.23 3.06
CA SER A 32 12.92 -5.66 2.54
C SER A 32 12.89 -7.01 1.83
N HIS A 33 11.83 -7.79 2.00
CA HIS A 33 11.61 -9.10 1.36
C HIS A 33 10.34 -9.12 0.49
N PRO A 34 10.26 -8.27 -0.55
CA PRO A 34 9.03 -8.12 -1.32
C PRO A 34 8.68 -9.38 -2.12
N SER A 35 7.63 -10.05 -1.66
CA SER A 35 6.86 -11.08 -2.36
C SER A 35 5.41 -10.60 -2.58
N ALA A 36 4.61 -11.36 -3.34
CA ALA A 36 3.19 -11.06 -3.49
C ALA A 36 2.47 -11.04 -2.13
N GLU A 37 2.77 -12.00 -1.27
CA GLU A 37 2.24 -12.11 0.09
C GLU A 37 2.67 -10.92 0.96
N SER A 38 3.94 -10.51 0.85
CA SER A 38 4.46 -9.37 1.62
C SER A 38 3.78 -8.07 1.21
N ILE A 39 3.61 -7.82 -0.09
CA ILE A 39 2.95 -6.62 -0.60
C ILE A 39 1.47 -6.60 -0.18
N ASN A 40 0.77 -7.73 -0.33
CA ASN A 40 -0.64 -7.82 0.07
C ASN A 40 -0.81 -7.61 1.58
N ALA A 41 0.04 -8.22 2.41
CA ALA A 41 0.01 -8.01 3.85
C ALA A 41 0.26 -6.53 4.23
N LEU A 42 1.21 -5.86 3.57
CA LEU A 42 1.45 -4.44 3.78
C LEU A 42 0.25 -3.57 3.35
N ILE A 43 -0.46 -3.95 2.29
CA ILE A 43 -1.68 -3.26 1.85
C ILE A 43 -2.80 -3.42 2.88
N ASP A 44 -3.00 -4.63 3.40
CA ASP A 44 -4.00 -4.87 4.45
C ASP A 44 -3.69 -4.06 5.73
N LEU A 45 -2.41 -3.89 6.05
CA LEU A 45 -1.97 -3.06 7.18
C LEU A 45 -2.19 -1.55 6.97
N LEU A 46 -2.58 -1.09 5.77
CA LEU A 46 -3.03 0.29 5.59
C LEU A 46 -4.40 0.56 6.24
N GLU A 47 -5.16 -0.50 6.52
CA GLU A 47 -6.51 -0.43 7.07
C GLU A 47 -6.55 -0.60 8.60
N THR A 48 -5.39 -0.81 9.23
CA THR A 48 -5.29 -0.94 10.69
C THR A 48 -5.64 0.37 11.40
N ASP A 49 -6.19 0.24 12.61
CA ASP A 49 -6.47 1.35 13.51
C ASP A 49 -5.19 1.96 14.12
N ASP A 50 -4.13 1.16 14.27
CA ASP A 50 -2.83 1.63 14.76
C ASP A 50 -2.14 2.56 13.75
N ALA A 51 -2.05 3.85 14.10
CA ALA A 51 -1.44 4.86 13.26
C ALA A 51 0.05 4.63 12.97
N GLY A 52 0.81 4.05 13.89
CA GLY A 52 2.24 3.74 13.71
C GLY A 52 2.44 2.59 12.73
N VAL A 53 1.67 1.51 12.89
CA VAL A 53 1.66 0.37 11.96
C VAL A 53 1.25 0.82 10.57
N ARG A 54 0.17 1.59 10.45
CA ARG A 54 -0.32 2.14 9.18
C ARG A 54 0.73 3.00 8.48
N TRP A 55 1.39 3.88 9.24
CA TRP A 55 2.44 4.75 8.71
C TRP A 55 3.65 3.93 8.22
N LYS A 56 4.08 2.92 8.98
CA LYS A 56 5.18 2.03 8.58
C LYS A 56 4.85 1.17 7.37
N ALA A 57 3.62 0.66 7.28
CA ALA A 57 3.18 -0.10 6.11
C ALA A 57 3.21 0.77 4.84
N ALA A 58 2.76 2.02 4.95
CA ALA A 58 2.81 2.98 3.86
C ALA A 58 4.26 3.31 3.43
N ASP A 59 5.18 3.55 4.38
CA ASP A 59 6.59 3.82 4.08
C ASP A 59 7.27 2.61 3.41
N ALA A 60 6.97 1.39 3.88
CA ALA A 60 7.46 0.16 3.26
C ALA A 60 6.99 0.05 1.80
N LEU A 61 5.68 0.21 1.53
CA LEU A 61 5.12 0.17 0.18
C LEU A 61 5.68 1.30 -0.72
N ALA A 62 5.86 2.50 -0.19
CA ALA A 62 6.46 3.62 -0.92
C ALA A 62 7.92 3.33 -1.32
N GLY A 63 8.65 2.63 -0.46
CA GLY A 63 10.00 2.15 -0.73
C GLY A 63 10.08 1.06 -1.81
N LEU A 64 9.00 0.30 -2.02
CA LEU A 64 8.92 -0.73 -3.07
C LEU A 64 8.69 -0.15 -4.48
N GLY A 65 8.34 1.13 -4.59
CA GLY A 65 8.19 1.82 -5.87
C GLY A 65 7.13 1.19 -6.77
N LYS A 66 7.44 1.01 -8.07
CA LYS A 66 6.53 0.43 -9.07
C LYS A 66 6.03 -0.98 -8.71
N ARG A 67 6.78 -1.75 -7.90
CA ARG A 67 6.40 -3.13 -7.51
C ARG A 67 5.12 -3.19 -6.69
N ALA A 68 4.88 -2.19 -5.84
CA ALA A 68 3.68 -2.11 -5.02
C ALA A 68 2.47 -1.51 -5.76
N LEU A 69 2.68 -0.93 -6.95
CA LEU A 69 1.67 -0.12 -7.61
C LEU A 69 0.47 -0.96 -8.07
N THR A 70 0.70 -2.02 -8.84
CA THR A 70 -0.42 -2.84 -9.38
C THR A 70 -1.28 -3.44 -8.26
N PRO A 71 -0.71 -4.09 -7.21
CA PRO A 71 -1.52 -4.60 -6.11
C PRO A 71 -2.28 -3.49 -5.36
N LEU A 72 -1.66 -2.32 -5.14
CA LEU A 72 -2.33 -1.18 -4.50
C LEU A 72 -3.51 -0.65 -5.32
N LEU A 73 -3.36 -0.56 -6.65
CA LEU A 73 -4.43 -0.14 -7.55
C LEU A 73 -5.61 -1.11 -7.52
N HIS A 74 -5.37 -2.42 -7.48
CA HIS A 74 -6.44 -3.41 -7.31
C HIS A 74 -7.18 -3.23 -5.99
N ALA A 75 -6.46 -3.06 -4.88
CA ALA A 75 -7.08 -2.81 -3.59
C ALA A 75 -7.94 -1.53 -3.58
N LEU A 76 -7.47 -0.45 -4.24
CA LEU A 76 -8.23 0.79 -4.37
C LEU A 76 -9.51 0.64 -5.20
N VAL A 77 -9.53 -0.26 -6.19
CA VAL A 77 -10.74 -0.60 -6.95
C VAL A 77 -11.71 -1.41 -6.09
N GLU A 78 -11.20 -2.41 -5.37
CA GLU A 78 -12.03 -3.33 -4.58
C GLU A 78 -12.62 -2.70 -3.31
N LYS A 79 -11.86 -1.79 -2.66
CA LYS A 79 -12.18 -1.23 -1.35
C LYS A 79 -12.18 0.31 -1.35
N SER A 80 -12.69 0.93 -2.42
CA SER A 80 -12.70 2.40 -2.58
C SER A 80 -13.48 3.16 -1.49
N ASP A 81 -14.39 2.49 -0.79
CA ASP A 81 -15.13 3.06 0.35
C ASP A 81 -14.33 3.06 1.66
N SER A 82 -13.18 2.37 1.71
CA SER A 82 -12.32 2.31 2.89
C SER A 82 -11.52 3.61 3.02
N ARG A 83 -11.96 4.46 3.96
CA ARG A 83 -11.26 5.70 4.29
C ARG A 83 -9.80 5.45 4.71
N TRP A 84 -9.53 4.40 5.47
CA TRP A 84 -8.17 4.07 5.92
C TRP A 84 -7.28 3.67 4.75
N LEU A 85 -7.79 2.85 3.83
CA LEU A 85 -7.06 2.50 2.62
C LEU A 85 -6.77 3.75 1.77
N LEU A 86 -7.74 4.63 1.57
CA LEU A 86 -7.53 5.88 0.82
C LEU A 86 -6.46 6.77 1.47
N GLU A 87 -6.51 6.96 2.79
CA GLU A 87 -5.52 7.76 3.51
C GLU A 87 -4.12 7.11 3.44
N GLY A 88 -4.01 5.80 3.67
CA GLY A 88 -2.77 5.04 3.59
C GLY A 88 -2.18 5.04 2.18
N ALA A 89 -3.00 4.76 1.16
CA ALA A 89 -2.58 4.77 -0.24
C ALA A 89 -2.16 6.17 -0.69
N THR A 90 -2.82 7.24 -0.21
CA THR A 90 -2.39 8.61 -0.50
C THR A 90 -0.96 8.87 0.00
N HIS A 91 -0.62 8.34 1.18
CA HIS A 91 0.73 8.42 1.73
C HIS A 91 1.71 7.60 0.87
N VAL A 92 1.39 6.35 0.51
CA VAL A 92 2.22 5.51 -0.36
C VAL A 92 2.54 6.20 -1.68
N LEU A 93 1.54 6.79 -2.34
CA LEU A 93 1.68 7.44 -3.63
C LEU A 93 2.45 8.76 -3.53
N ARG A 94 2.25 9.53 -2.45
CA ARG A 94 2.94 10.80 -2.22
C ARG A 94 4.44 10.61 -2.00
N ASP A 95 4.80 9.63 -1.18
CA ASP A 95 6.18 9.42 -0.72
C ASP A 95 6.89 8.32 -1.53
N ASN A 96 6.27 7.89 -2.63
CA ASN A 96 6.83 6.88 -3.51
C ASN A 96 8.21 7.29 -4.01
N ARG A 97 9.20 6.41 -3.82
CA ARG A 97 10.60 6.70 -4.16
C ARG A 97 10.88 6.61 -5.66
N ASP A 98 9.95 6.06 -6.45
CA ASP A 98 10.02 6.06 -7.90
C ASP A 98 9.33 7.30 -8.48
N HIS A 99 10.13 8.25 -8.97
CA HIS A 99 9.64 9.48 -9.58
C HIS A 99 8.69 9.24 -10.77
N ASN A 100 8.81 8.11 -11.47
CA ASN A 100 7.88 7.79 -12.55
C ASN A 100 6.51 7.40 -11.99
N VAL A 101 6.48 6.65 -10.89
CA VAL A 101 5.21 6.32 -10.19
C VAL A 101 4.54 7.58 -9.68
N ALA A 102 5.28 8.52 -9.10
CA ALA A 102 4.74 9.78 -8.62
C ALA A 102 4.05 10.57 -9.75
N LYS A 103 4.70 10.69 -10.92
CA LYS A 103 4.11 11.35 -12.09
C LYS A 103 2.88 10.60 -12.61
N MET A 104 2.95 9.28 -12.68
CA MET A 104 1.89 8.46 -13.24
C MET A 104 0.63 8.44 -12.37
N THR A 105 0.79 8.63 -11.05
CA THR A 105 -0.30 8.56 -10.07
C THR A 105 -0.83 9.93 -9.63
N GLU A 106 -0.37 11.02 -10.24
CA GLU A 106 -0.81 12.37 -9.92
C GLU A 106 -2.33 12.54 -10.07
N GLY A 107 -2.91 12.06 -11.17
CA GLY A 107 -4.35 12.09 -11.43
C GLY A 107 -5.15 11.27 -10.42
N LEU A 108 -4.67 10.06 -10.09
CA LEU A 108 -5.27 9.22 -9.05
C LEU A 108 -5.26 9.93 -7.68
N ARG A 109 -4.13 10.53 -7.29
CA ARG A 109 -4.02 11.26 -6.02
C ARG A 109 -4.95 12.48 -5.95
N ALA A 110 -5.27 13.09 -7.09
CA ALA A 110 -6.28 14.14 -7.17
C ALA A 110 -7.70 13.56 -7.00
N ALA A 111 -7.99 12.43 -7.64
CA ALA A 111 -9.28 11.74 -7.57
C ALA A 111 -9.63 11.22 -6.17
N MET A 112 -8.61 10.88 -5.36
CA MET A 112 -8.79 10.42 -3.98
C MET A 112 -9.21 11.52 -2.99
N LYS A 113 -9.42 12.77 -3.45
CA LYS A 113 -9.75 13.92 -2.58
C LYS A 113 -11.19 14.37 -2.77
N GLY A 114 -11.83 14.75 -1.66
CA GLY A 114 -13.12 15.45 -1.66
C GLY A 114 -14.36 14.54 -1.74
N PRO A 115 -15.56 15.14 -1.84
CA PRO A 115 -16.81 14.40 -1.98
C PRO A 115 -16.83 13.57 -3.27
N GLY A 116 -17.20 12.29 -3.19
CA GLY A 116 -17.21 11.39 -4.34
C GLY A 116 -15.86 10.74 -4.65
N ALA A 117 -14.86 10.88 -3.76
CA ALA A 117 -13.53 10.30 -3.93
C ALA A 117 -13.57 8.79 -4.20
N ALA A 118 -14.50 8.03 -3.61
CA ALA A 118 -14.60 6.59 -3.85
C ALA A 118 -14.77 6.26 -5.35
N VAL A 119 -15.80 6.83 -5.99
CA VAL A 119 -16.08 6.60 -7.42
C VAL A 119 -14.95 7.09 -8.30
N ALA A 120 -14.45 8.31 -8.05
CA ALA A 120 -13.35 8.87 -8.83
C ALA A 120 -12.05 8.05 -8.69
N THR A 121 -11.80 7.49 -7.50
CA THR A 121 -10.66 6.61 -7.24
C THR A 121 -10.77 5.32 -8.03
N VAL A 122 -11.94 4.67 -8.05
CA VAL A 122 -12.16 3.46 -8.85
C VAL A 122 -11.87 3.71 -10.33
N THR A 123 -12.42 4.80 -10.88
CA THR A 123 -12.20 5.16 -12.28
C THR A 123 -10.72 5.39 -12.57
N ALA A 124 -10.05 6.25 -11.79
CA ALA A 124 -8.65 6.58 -12.02
C ALA A 124 -7.71 5.38 -11.81
N ALA A 125 -7.98 4.53 -10.81
CA ALA A 125 -7.21 3.33 -10.56
C ALA A 125 -7.39 2.30 -11.69
N GLY A 126 -8.62 2.11 -12.17
CA GLY A 126 -8.93 1.24 -13.31
C GLY A 126 -8.23 1.68 -14.60
N GLU A 127 -8.25 2.97 -14.92
CA GLU A 127 -7.54 3.52 -16.09
C GLU A 127 -6.03 3.28 -16.01
N LEU A 128 -5.43 3.46 -14.82
CA LEU A 128 -4.01 3.17 -14.60
C LEU A 128 -3.67 1.69 -14.75
N LEU A 129 -4.54 0.79 -14.28
CA LEU A 129 -4.37 -0.65 -14.48
C LEU A 129 -4.37 -1.02 -15.96
N VAL A 130 -5.31 -0.47 -16.75
CA VAL A 130 -5.36 -0.68 -18.20
C VAL A 130 -4.09 -0.16 -18.88
N LYS A 131 -3.62 1.03 -18.50
CA LYS A 131 -2.39 1.61 -19.04
C LYS A 131 -1.17 0.73 -18.74
N LEU A 132 -1.04 0.26 -17.50
CA LEU A 132 0.06 -0.61 -17.08
C LEU A 132 0.06 -1.95 -17.81
N ALA A 133 -1.11 -2.50 -18.14
CA ALA A 133 -1.23 -3.71 -18.94
C ALA A 133 -0.79 -3.50 -20.41
N GLY A 134 -1.02 -2.31 -20.96
CA GLY A 134 -0.61 -1.95 -22.32
C GLY A 134 0.88 -1.63 -22.49
N GLU A 135 1.60 -1.27 -21.43
CA GLU A 135 3.06 -1.02 -21.46
C GLU A 135 3.90 -2.31 -21.61
N GLY A 136 3.30 -3.48 -21.38
CA GLY A 136 3.97 -4.78 -21.45
C GLY A 136 3.68 -5.57 -22.73
N ALA A 137 2.96 -4.99 -23.70
CA ALA A 137 2.53 -5.62 -24.95
C ALA A 137 3.40 -5.20 -26.15
#